data_AF-A0A5M4AZJ6-F1
#
_entry.id   AF-A0A5M4AZJ6-F1
#
_cell.length_a   1.000
_cell.length_b   1.000
_cell.length_c   1.000
_cell.angle_alpha   90.00
_cell.angle_beta   90.00
_cell.angle_gamma   90.00
#
_symmetry.space_group_name_H-M   'P 1'
#
loop_
_entity.id
_entity.type
_entity.pdbx_description
1 polymer ?
#
loop_
_entity_poly.entity_id
_entity_poly.type
_entity_poly.pdbx_seq_one_letter_code
_entity_poly.pdbx_strand_id
1 'polypeptide(L)'
;MSRHSLRSLWLLGIIIALFALVLASCTKDDGKSPFDNNTDEDITVVNDDAAFTSRVTTMDEVINVASSSLKSASVVPSNSYTLKLVAHVDAPLADKGKSNKLSASFVQVVGDKAYVTYHRQDDIVKGAFEVIDMSNPKHPEVSSQLTYGNVEFNALCVDDETYSDPEAGTVTRCWLACDDHKDGAVLRELYLEANGDIYEPKGKNHTIQRDKVLDAPSSNAVFRHGDYLYFAAGGEEKTITNKKGETVTLNTGITKIDLSDFSTAARVRFSYAKYAAYASSVDKVVGFEGVEAAKLHLLSPDLSSDDIVNIGDYYYPGNSNNPGTSDNHTTPEYQGKSTITVDGNLVYVSLGAVGLKVFDLTSGDANPTPVYQYLLTEQNLGNVNGVTLFNDDIMIANGADGLVVASIPAQGTDLEILGSYNPDGSVNYVAGTDNYIILAAGTGGLYILQKE
;
A
#
# COMPACT_ATOMS: atom_id res chain seq x y z
N MET A 1 -46.90 47.30 -15.10
CA MET A 1 -46.35 46.33 -14.11
C MET A 1 -46.21 47.02 -12.78
N SER A 2 -46.82 46.49 -11.72
CA SER A 2 -46.87 47.15 -10.41
C SER A 2 -45.52 47.02 -9.69
N ARG A 3 -45.17 48.01 -8.85
CA ARG A 3 -43.92 48.06 -8.08
C ARG A 3 -43.64 46.83 -7.21
N HIS A 4 -44.64 45.97 -6.98
CA HIS A 4 -44.47 44.70 -6.27
C HIS A 4 -43.83 43.59 -7.13
N SER A 5 -43.98 43.61 -8.46
CA SER A 5 -43.39 42.58 -9.33
C SER A 5 -41.90 42.77 -9.58
N LEU A 6 -41.35 43.98 -9.36
CA LEU A 6 -39.90 44.19 -9.46
C LEU A 6 -39.17 43.65 -8.23
N ARG A 7 -39.73 43.77 -7.01
CA ARG A 7 -39.04 43.31 -5.80
C ARG A 7 -38.92 41.77 -5.72
N SER A 8 -39.86 41.02 -6.27
CA SER A 8 -39.77 39.55 -6.32
C SER A 8 -38.76 39.06 -7.36
N LEU A 9 -38.58 39.76 -8.48
CA LEU A 9 -37.54 39.43 -9.47
C LEU A 9 -36.12 39.71 -8.96
N TRP A 10 -35.94 40.73 -8.12
CA TRP A 10 -34.64 41.02 -7.51
C TRP A 10 -34.24 40.01 -6.43
N LEU A 11 -35.19 39.53 -5.62
CA LEU A 11 -34.94 38.47 -4.65
C LEU A 11 -34.68 37.11 -5.31
N LEU A 12 -35.35 36.79 -6.41
CA LEU A 12 -35.10 35.56 -7.18
C LEU A 12 -33.72 35.61 -7.87
N GLY A 13 -33.31 36.78 -8.37
CA GLY A 13 -31.98 36.99 -8.95
C GLY A 13 -30.84 36.87 -7.94
N ILE A 14 -31.04 37.31 -6.69
CA ILE A 14 -30.04 37.18 -5.62
C ILE A 14 -29.95 35.72 -5.13
N ILE A 15 -31.06 34.99 -5.08
CA ILE A 15 -31.07 33.55 -4.70
C ILE A 15 -30.40 32.70 -5.79
N ILE A 16 -30.60 33.01 -7.08
CA ILE A 16 -29.92 32.31 -8.19
C ILE A 16 -28.42 32.66 -8.23
N ALA A 17 -28.03 33.90 -7.89
CA ALA A 17 -26.62 34.29 -7.78
C ALA A 17 -25.92 33.67 -6.56
N LEU A 18 -26.61 33.46 -5.44
CA LEU A 18 -26.08 32.73 -4.28
C LEU A 18 -26.04 31.21 -4.50
N PHE A 19 -26.97 30.63 -5.28
CA PHE A 19 -26.93 29.21 -5.64
C PHE A 19 -25.86 28.91 -6.70
N ALA A 20 -25.57 29.85 -7.59
CA ALA A 20 -24.46 29.75 -8.55
C ALA A 20 -23.08 29.89 -7.89
N LEU A 21 -22.97 30.50 -6.71
CA LEU A 21 -21.70 30.60 -5.97
C LEU A 21 -21.33 29.31 -5.20
N VAL A 22 -22.27 28.38 -5.00
CA VAL A 22 -22.02 27.09 -4.33
C VAL A 22 -21.63 25.99 -5.32
N LEU A 23 -21.81 26.20 -6.63
CA LEU A 23 -21.44 25.25 -7.70
C LEU A 23 -20.09 25.53 -8.37
N ALA A 24 -19.26 26.42 -7.79
CA ALA A 24 -17.97 26.82 -8.33
C ALA A 24 -16.80 26.65 -7.34
N SER A 25 -16.89 25.68 -6.43
CA SER A 25 -15.72 25.15 -5.70
C SER A 25 -15.23 23.83 -6.28
N CYS A 26 -15.27 23.71 -7.62
CA CYS A 26 -14.33 22.86 -8.33
C CYS A 26 -13.15 23.76 -8.68
N THR A 27 -12.15 23.85 -7.80
CA THR A 27 -10.82 24.17 -8.27
C THR A 27 -10.47 23.08 -9.26
N LYS A 28 -10.51 23.41 -10.56
CA LYS A 28 -9.85 22.59 -11.58
C LYS A 28 -8.39 22.52 -11.14
N ASP A 29 -8.04 21.35 -10.65
CA ASP A 29 -6.68 20.86 -10.61
C ASP A 29 -6.14 21.06 -12.04
N ASP A 30 -5.19 21.96 -12.22
CA ASP A 30 -4.89 22.54 -13.52
C ASP A 30 -4.11 21.59 -14.44
N GLY A 31 -3.96 20.33 -14.04
CA GLY A 31 -3.34 19.26 -14.83
C GLY A 31 -1.92 19.63 -15.25
N LYS A 32 -1.30 20.62 -14.59
CA LYS A 32 0.05 21.04 -14.86
C LYS A 32 0.97 20.15 -14.03
N SER A 33 1.89 19.46 -14.70
CA SER A 33 3.06 18.91 -14.02
C SER A 33 3.77 20.05 -13.28
N PRO A 34 4.06 19.91 -11.97
CA PRO A 34 4.78 20.91 -11.22
C PRO A 34 6.26 21.05 -11.62
N PHE A 35 6.75 20.32 -12.63
CA PHE A 35 8.15 20.40 -13.04
C PHE A 35 8.34 21.23 -14.31
N ASP A 36 8.74 22.48 -14.04
CA ASP A 36 9.65 23.29 -14.84
C ASP A 36 10.93 22.48 -15.16
N ASN A 37 11.63 22.82 -16.25
CA ASN A 37 12.76 22.08 -16.84
C ASN A 37 14.05 22.02 -15.98
N ASN A 38 13.95 21.82 -14.67
CA ASN A 38 15.09 21.56 -13.82
C ASN A 38 15.43 20.08 -13.92
N THR A 39 16.66 19.78 -14.32
CA THR A 39 17.17 18.41 -14.44
C THR A 39 17.04 17.70 -13.09
N ASP A 40 16.21 16.66 -13.02
CA ASP A 40 16.14 15.68 -11.93
C ASP A 40 17.49 14.96 -11.79
N GLU A 41 18.50 15.62 -11.23
CA GLU A 41 19.82 15.02 -10.99
C GLU A 41 19.76 13.87 -9.95
N ASP A 42 18.63 13.70 -9.27
CA ASP A 42 18.41 12.74 -8.17
C ASP A 42 17.56 11.51 -8.57
N ILE A 43 17.08 11.41 -9.81
CA ILE A 43 16.44 10.19 -10.33
C ILE A 43 17.46 9.43 -11.18
N THR A 44 17.55 8.12 -10.98
CA THR A 44 18.35 7.26 -11.85
C THR A 44 17.56 6.01 -12.18
N VAL A 45 17.54 5.64 -13.46
CA VAL A 45 17.00 4.37 -13.94
C VAL A 45 18.17 3.57 -14.52
N VAL A 46 18.23 2.29 -14.18
CA VAL A 46 19.29 1.38 -14.61
C VAL A 46 18.67 0.03 -14.92
N ASN A 47 18.91 -0.46 -16.14
CA ASN A 47 18.49 -1.78 -16.61
C ASN A 47 19.74 -2.65 -16.86
N ASP A 48 19.63 -3.96 -16.63
CA ASP A 48 20.66 -4.95 -16.96
C ASP A 48 22.06 -4.67 -16.39
N ASP A 49 22.15 -4.11 -15.17
CA ASP A 49 23.44 -3.79 -14.54
C ASP A 49 24.08 -5.01 -13.89
N ALA A 50 25.36 -5.26 -14.18
CA ALA A 50 26.11 -6.37 -13.60
C ALA A 50 26.21 -6.32 -12.06
N ALA A 51 26.01 -5.15 -11.44
CA ALA A 51 25.96 -4.99 -9.99
C ALA A 51 24.73 -5.67 -9.38
N PHE A 52 23.63 -5.82 -10.13
CA PHE A 52 22.41 -6.49 -9.67
C PHE A 52 22.66 -7.95 -9.30
N THR A 53 23.46 -8.67 -10.08
CA THR A 53 23.78 -10.09 -9.82
C THR A 53 24.37 -10.30 -8.42
N SER A 54 25.14 -9.33 -7.90
CA SER A 54 25.77 -9.47 -6.58
C SER A 54 24.79 -9.40 -5.39
N ARG A 55 23.55 -8.95 -5.61
CA ARG A 55 22.53 -8.83 -4.57
C ARG A 55 21.57 -10.02 -4.52
N VAL A 56 21.63 -10.92 -5.49
CA VAL A 56 20.72 -12.07 -5.54
C VAL A 56 21.47 -13.32 -5.12
N THR A 57 21.01 -13.93 -4.03
CA THR A 57 21.49 -15.23 -3.57
C THR A 57 20.41 -16.26 -3.85
N THR A 58 20.62 -17.12 -4.86
CA THR A 58 19.76 -18.28 -5.10
C THR A 58 19.90 -19.27 -3.94
N MET A 59 18.76 -19.74 -3.46
CA MET A 59 18.62 -20.72 -2.39
C MET A 59 17.87 -21.96 -2.92
N ASP A 60 18.17 -23.13 -2.38
CA ASP A 60 17.46 -24.39 -2.64
C ASP A 60 17.18 -25.05 -1.29
N GLU A 61 16.67 -24.26 -0.34
CA GLU A 61 16.55 -24.65 1.05
C GLU A 61 15.10 -24.94 1.42
N VAL A 62 14.89 -26.13 1.99
CA VAL A 62 13.62 -26.54 2.56
C VAL A 62 13.49 -25.98 3.98
N ILE A 63 12.50 -25.12 4.19
CA ILE A 63 12.11 -24.56 5.47
C ILE A 63 10.93 -25.35 6.01
N ASN A 64 11.17 -26.12 7.06
CA ASN A 64 10.10 -26.67 7.88
C ASN A 64 9.62 -25.57 8.83
N VAL A 65 8.46 -24.99 8.54
CA VAL A 65 7.86 -24.02 9.45
C VAL A 65 7.15 -24.82 10.56
N ALA A 66 7.56 -24.57 11.80
CA ALA A 66 6.98 -25.22 12.96
C ALA A 66 6.39 -24.15 13.88
N SER A 67 5.18 -24.38 14.35
CA SER A 67 4.47 -23.49 15.26
C SER A 67 5.10 -23.43 16.67
N SER A 68 6.07 -24.29 16.99
CA SER A 68 6.74 -24.36 18.30
C SER A 68 7.57 -23.13 18.68
N SER A 69 7.94 -22.29 17.72
CA SER A 69 8.62 -21.01 17.96
C SER A 69 7.64 -19.85 18.21
N LEU A 70 6.37 -20.02 17.88
CA LEU A 70 5.32 -19.00 18.05
C LEU A 70 4.57 -19.18 19.36
N LYS A 71 4.27 -18.06 20.01
CA LYS A 71 3.46 -18.00 21.23
C LYS A 71 2.06 -17.54 20.86
N SER A 72 1.27 -18.42 20.24
CA SER A 72 -0.15 -18.17 19.92
C SER A 72 -1.04 -19.20 20.61
N ALA A 73 -2.30 -18.82 20.89
CA ALA A 73 -3.24 -19.60 21.70
C ALA A 73 -3.75 -20.89 21.02
N SER A 74 -3.63 -20.99 19.70
CA SER A 74 -4.12 -22.12 18.88
C SER A 74 -3.01 -22.68 18.00
N VAL A 75 -2.11 -23.43 18.63
CA VAL A 75 -1.02 -24.16 17.95
C VAL A 75 -1.56 -25.51 17.49
N VAL A 76 -1.62 -25.75 16.18
CA VAL A 76 -1.83 -27.12 15.66
C VAL A 76 -0.46 -27.83 15.65
N PRO A 77 -0.30 -28.97 16.35
CA PRO A 77 0.89 -29.80 16.19
C PRO A 77 0.95 -30.29 14.73
N SER A 78 2.02 -29.90 14.04
CA SER A 78 2.29 -30.15 12.61
C SER A 78 1.79 -31.50 12.08
N ASN A 79 0.88 -31.44 11.10
CA ASN A 79 1.16 -32.09 9.82
C ASN A 79 2.10 -31.13 9.06
N SER A 80 3.15 -31.64 8.41
CA SER A 80 4.22 -30.85 7.78
C SER A 80 3.69 -29.70 6.91
N TYR A 81 3.99 -28.44 7.29
CA TYR A 81 3.91 -27.30 6.37
C TYR A 81 5.34 -26.97 5.96
N THR A 82 5.62 -27.11 4.68
CA THR A 82 6.97 -27.02 4.16
C THR A 82 7.00 -25.95 3.08
N LEU A 83 7.90 -25.00 3.28
CA LEU A 83 8.20 -23.95 2.32
C LEU A 83 9.60 -24.19 1.76
N LYS A 84 9.83 -23.69 0.57
CA LYS A 84 11.14 -23.68 -0.06
C LYS A 84 11.60 -22.24 -0.23
N LEU A 85 12.74 -21.87 0.32
CA LEU A 85 13.40 -20.61 0.02
C LEU A 85 14.12 -20.75 -1.32
N VAL A 86 13.69 -19.94 -2.29
CA VAL A 86 14.19 -19.93 -3.68
C VAL A 86 15.28 -18.90 -3.88
N ALA A 87 15.12 -17.71 -3.31
CA ALA A 87 16.11 -16.66 -3.41
C ALA A 87 15.97 -15.65 -2.28
N HIS A 88 17.09 -15.02 -1.96
CA HIS A 88 17.17 -13.82 -1.16
C HIS A 88 17.75 -12.69 -2.02
N VAL A 89 17.08 -11.53 -2.04
CA VAL A 89 17.54 -10.33 -2.74
C VAL A 89 17.87 -9.26 -1.70
N ASP A 90 19.13 -8.85 -1.63
CA ASP A 90 19.57 -7.76 -0.78
C ASP A 90 18.90 -6.44 -1.18
N ALA A 91 18.40 -5.70 -0.19
CA ALA A 91 17.84 -4.37 -0.42
C ALA A 91 18.87 -3.42 -1.04
N PRO A 92 18.45 -2.51 -1.94
CA PRO A 92 19.32 -1.53 -2.54
C PRO A 92 19.91 -0.57 -1.49
N LEU A 93 21.08 -0.03 -1.78
CA LEU A 93 21.72 0.98 -0.93
C LEU A 93 21.05 2.34 -1.12
N ALA A 94 20.83 3.07 -0.03
CA ALA A 94 20.27 4.41 -0.05
C ALA A 94 21.22 5.42 -0.72
N ASP A 95 22.53 5.17 -0.63
CA ASP A 95 23.59 5.95 -1.27
C ASP A 95 24.64 5.01 -1.84
N LYS A 96 25.04 5.25 -3.09
CA LYS A 96 26.09 4.47 -3.76
C LYS A 96 27.39 4.52 -2.94
N GLY A 97 27.95 3.35 -2.63
CA GLY A 97 29.21 3.21 -1.89
C GLY A 97 29.10 3.40 -0.36
N LYS A 98 27.90 3.56 0.19
CA LYS A 98 27.66 3.51 1.65
C LYS A 98 27.06 2.17 2.07
N SER A 99 26.90 1.95 3.38
CA SER A 99 26.33 0.71 3.94
C SER A 99 24.84 0.79 4.29
N ASN A 100 24.25 1.99 4.24
CA ASN A 100 22.85 2.17 4.57
C ASN A 100 21.96 1.57 3.47
N LYS A 101 21.15 0.58 3.83
CA LYS A 101 20.15 -0.04 2.95
C LYS A 101 18.83 0.73 2.99
N LEU A 102 18.09 0.70 1.89
CA LEU A 102 16.66 1.02 1.86
C LEU A 102 15.87 -0.16 2.45
N SER A 103 14.61 0.09 2.80
CA SER A 103 13.73 -0.89 3.40
C SER A 103 12.63 -1.27 2.41
N ALA A 104 12.51 -2.57 2.11
CA ALA A 104 11.47 -3.09 1.23
C ALA A 104 10.09 -2.84 1.84
N SER A 105 9.22 -2.16 1.11
CA SER A 105 7.94 -1.67 1.63
C SER A 105 6.75 -2.41 1.03
N PHE A 106 6.75 -2.75 -0.25
CA PHE A 106 5.62 -3.40 -0.92
C PHE A 106 6.08 -4.26 -2.10
N VAL A 107 5.30 -5.28 -2.43
CA VAL A 107 5.52 -6.13 -3.61
C VAL A 107 4.20 -6.39 -4.32
N GLN A 108 4.17 -6.26 -5.65
CA GLN A 108 3.14 -6.86 -6.49
C GLN A 108 3.80 -7.80 -7.50
N VAL A 109 3.20 -8.97 -7.70
CA VAL A 109 3.64 -9.90 -8.75
C VAL A 109 2.68 -9.83 -9.92
N VAL A 110 3.21 -9.62 -11.12
CA VAL A 110 2.44 -9.69 -12.38
C VAL A 110 3.19 -10.59 -13.34
N GLY A 111 2.54 -11.69 -13.75
CA GLY A 111 3.18 -12.71 -14.57
C GLY A 111 4.40 -13.31 -13.85
N ASP A 112 5.56 -13.22 -14.48
CA ASP A 112 6.84 -13.70 -13.96
C ASP A 112 7.72 -12.58 -13.36
N LYS A 113 7.14 -11.40 -13.08
CA LYS A 113 7.85 -10.25 -12.52
C LYS A 113 7.34 -9.89 -11.13
N ALA A 114 8.25 -9.63 -10.20
CA ALA A 114 7.94 -8.99 -8.94
C ALA A 114 8.36 -7.50 -8.99
N TYR A 115 7.41 -6.61 -8.73
CA TYR A 115 7.62 -5.18 -8.69
C TYR A 115 7.65 -4.73 -7.24
N VAL A 116 8.71 -4.01 -6.86
CA VAL A 116 9.05 -3.84 -5.46
C VAL A 116 9.34 -2.38 -5.16
N THR A 117 8.70 -1.83 -4.14
CA THR A 117 9.00 -0.50 -3.65
C THR A 117 9.88 -0.54 -2.41
N TYR A 118 10.69 0.50 -2.25
CA TYR A 118 11.56 0.71 -1.11
C TYR A 118 11.47 2.16 -0.61
N HIS A 119 11.63 2.34 0.69
CA HIS A 119 11.70 3.64 1.37
C HIS A 119 12.79 3.67 2.44
N ARG A 120 13.03 4.84 3.07
CA ARG A 120 13.89 4.96 4.24
C ARG A 120 13.05 4.85 5.51
N GLN A 121 13.72 4.50 6.61
CA GLN A 121 13.11 4.40 7.93
C GLN A 121 13.70 5.47 8.88
N ASP A 122 14.12 6.60 8.32
CA ASP A 122 14.64 7.75 9.05
C ASP A 122 14.24 9.06 8.38
N ASP A 123 14.63 10.19 8.96
CA ASP A 123 14.26 11.54 8.48
C ASP A 123 14.79 11.88 7.07
N ILE A 124 15.56 10.98 6.43
CA ILE A 124 16.11 11.17 5.09
C ILE A 124 15.21 10.45 4.09
N VAL A 125 14.44 11.22 3.32
CA VAL A 125 13.54 10.71 2.28
C VAL A 125 14.34 10.18 1.09
N LYS A 126 14.34 8.86 0.88
CA LYS A 126 14.90 8.21 -0.32
C LYS A 126 14.11 6.95 -0.66
N GLY A 127 14.00 6.65 -1.94
CA GLY A 127 13.21 5.54 -2.43
C GLY A 127 13.89 4.81 -3.57
N ALA A 128 13.49 3.55 -3.74
CA ALA A 128 13.78 2.80 -4.95
C ALA A 128 12.56 2.00 -5.41
N PHE A 129 12.51 1.70 -6.70
CA PHE A 129 11.62 0.73 -7.31
C PHE A 129 12.47 -0.30 -8.05
N GLU A 130 12.19 -1.58 -7.87
CA GLU A 130 12.92 -2.66 -8.56
C GLU A 130 11.96 -3.61 -9.27
N VAL A 131 12.45 -4.14 -10.38
CA VAL A 131 11.85 -5.26 -11.11
C VAL A 131 12.72 -6.49 -10.86
N ILE A 132 12.10 -7.51 -10.29
CA ILE A 132 12.70 -8.83 -10.09
C ILE A 132 12.14 -9.76 -11.16
N ASP A 133 12.98 -10.22 -12.08
CA ASP A 133 12.65 -11.24 -13.05
C ASP A 133 12.68 -12.62 -12.38
N MET A 134 11.53 -13.31 -12.39
CA MET A 134 11.34 -14.66 -11.86
C MET A 134 10.95 -15.66 -12.97
N SER A 135 11.18 -15.31 -14.24
CA SER A 135 10.94 -16.16 -15.41
C SER A 135 11.71 -17.47 -15.33
N ASN A 136 12.92 -17.42 -14.75
CA ASN A 136 13.64 -18.60 -14.30
C ASN A 136 13.35 -18.87 -12.81
N PRO A 137 12.48 -19.84 -12.47
CA PRO A 137 12.06 -20.08 -11.09
C PRO A 137 13.19 -20.54 -10.17
N LYS A 138 14.34 -20.95 -10.73
CA LYS A 138 15.53 -21.34 -9.96
C LYS A 138 16.57 -20.25 -9.87
N HIS A 139 16.47 -19.21 -10.70
CA HIS A 139 17.44 -18.13 -10.74
C HIS A 139 16.73 -16.80 -10.97
N PRO A 140 15.98 -16.30 -9.97
CA PRO A 140 15.48 -14.93 -10.03
C PRO A 140 16.63 -13.93 -10.16
N GLU A 141 16.38 -12.79 -10.78
CA GLU A 141 17.37 -11.71 -10.95
C GLU A 141 16.73 -10.33 -10.82
N VAL A 142 17.49 -9.31 -10.41
CA VAL A 142 17.01 -7.93 -10.55
C VAL A 142 17.32 -7.48 -11.97
N SER A 143 16.30 -7.13 -12.75
CA SER A 143 16.45 -6.72 -14.16
C SER A 143 16.50 -5.20 -14.30
N SER A 144 15.77 -4.48 -13.45
CA SER A 144 15.64 -3.02 -13.54
C SER A 144 15.52 -2.36 -12.17
N GLN A 145 16.07 -1.16 -12.04
CA GLN A 145 16.00 -0.35 -10.83
C GLN A 145 15.80 1.14 -11.17
N LEU A 146 14.91 1.78 -10.42
CA LEU A 146 14.81 3.23 -10.28
C LEU A 146 15.20 3.61 -8.86
N THR A 147 16.04 4.63 -8.69
CA THR A 147 16.33 5.27 -7.39
C THR A 147 15.93 6.73 -7.43
N TYR A 148 15.40 7.25 -6.31
CA TYR A 148 15.06 8.66 -6.17
C TYR A 148 15.51 9.22 -4.82
N GLY A 149 16.29 10.30 -4.85
CA GLY A 149 16.83 10.98 -3.66
C GLY A 149 15.87 11.86 -2.85
N ASN A 150 14.63 12.12 -3.31
CA ASN A 150 13.70 13.06 -2.67
C ASN A 150 12.29 12.50 -2.42
N VAL A 151 12.09 11.21 -2.69
CA VAL A 151 10.78 10.54 -2.64
C VAL A 151 10.94 9.14 -2.05
N GLU A 152 9.99 8.74 -1.22
CA GLU A 152 9.82 7.37 -0.74
C GLU A 152 8.70 6.66 -1.50
N PHE A 153 8.84 5.35 -1.71
CA PHE A 153 7.83 4.53 -2.37
C PHE A 153 7.19 3.58 -1.36
N ASN A 154 5.88 3.72 -1.16
CA ASN A 154 5.15 3.00 -0.12
C ASN A 154 4.29 1.85 -0.64
N ALA A 155 3.71 1.99 -1.82
CA ALA A 155 2.92 0.95 -2.48
C ALA A 155 2.91 1.17 -3.99
N LEU A 156 2.46 0.15 -4.72
CA LEU A 156 2.34 0.23 -6.17
C LEU A 156 1.13 -0.54 -6.70
N CYS A 157 0.72 -0.19 -7.92
CA CYS A 157 -0.25 -0.93 -8.72
C CYS A 157 0.25 -0.98 -10.15
N VAL A 158 0.64 -2.16 -10.63
CA VAL A 158 0.90 -2.43 -12.05
C VAL A 158 -0.42 -2.75 -12.73
N ASP A 159 -0.66 -2.11 -13.87
CA ASP A 159 -1.81 -2.38 -14.72
C ASP A 159 -1.78 -3.80 -15.28
N ASP A 160 -2.95 -4.37 -15.46
CA ASP A 160 -3.19 -5.63 -16.17
C ASP A 160 -3.34 -5.43 -17.69
N GLU A 161 -3.26 -4.19 -18.17
CA GLU A 161 -3.43 -3.79 -19.56
C GLU A 161 -2.21 -3.03 -20.08
N THR A 162 -2.04 -3.05 -21.40
CA THR A 162 -1.05 -2.22 -22.08
C THR A 162 -1.68 -0.92 -22.59
N TYR A 163 -0.85 0.10 -22.69
CA TYR A 163 -1.17 1.44 -23.12
C TYR A 163 -0.33 1.81 -24.35
N SER A 164 -0.92 2.52 -25.29
CA SER A 164 -0.22 3.06 -26.45
C SER A 164 0.19 4.50 -26.19
N ASP A 165 1.49 4.72 -26.05
CA ASP A 165 2.10 6.02 -25.91
C ASP A 165 2.77 6.46 -27.23
N PRO A 166 2.61 7.72 -27.67
CA PRO A 166 3.22 8.20 -28.91
C PRO A 166 4.75 8.13 -28.94
N GLU A 167 5.42 8.21 -27.79
CA GLU A 167 6.88 8.25 -27.67
C GLU A 167 7.45 6.91 -27.19
N ALA A 168 6.78 6.27 -26.21
CA ALA A 168 7.22 5.01 -25.64
C ALA A 168 6.70 3.76 -26.38
N GLY A 169 5.74 3.93 -27.30
CA GLY A 169 5.11 2.82 -27.99
C GLY A 169 4.14 2.08 -27.08
N THR A 170 4.15 0.74 -27.10
CA THR A 170 3.28 -0.06 -26.24
C THR A 170 3.97 -0.34 -24.91
N VAL A 171 3.38 0.14 -23.83
CA VAL A 171 3.92 0.07 -22.46
C VAL A 171 2.86 -0.45 -21.48
N THR A 172 3.28 -0.98 -20.35
CA THR A 172 2.40 -1.20 -19.18
C THR A 172 2.59 -0.04 -18.21
N ARG A 173 1.54 0.41 -17.53
CA ARG A 173 1.66 1.47 -16.51
C ARG A 173 1.85 0.86 -15.13
N CYS A 174 2.72 1.47 -14.34
CA CYS A 174 2.88 1.21 -12.93
C CYS A 174 2.60 2.51 -12.15
N TRP A 175 1.65 2.44 -11.23
CA TRP A 175 1.24 3.53 -10.37
C TRP A 175 1.93 3.40 -9.03
N LEU A 176 2.60 4.45 -8.58
CA LEU A 176 3.36 4.47 -7.33
C LEU A 176 2.70 5.41 -6.34
N ALA A 177 2.43 4.89 -5.14
CA ALA A 177 2.07 5.69 -3.98
C ALA A 177 3.36 6.16 -3.29
N CYS A 178 3.59 7.47 -3.31
CA CYS A 178 4.84 8.10 -2.95
C CYS A 178 4.70 9.14 -1.85
N ASP A 179 5.73 9.27 -1.00
CA ASP A 179 5.86 10.38 -0.06
C ASP A 179 7.04 11.26 -0.49
N ASP A 180 6.72 12.47 -0.96
CA ASP A 180 7.70 13.48 -1.34
C ASP A 180 8.06 14.35 -0.13
N HIS A 181 9.35 14.63 0.05
CA HIS A 181 9.87 15.45 1.15
C HIS A 181 9.23 16.85 1.28
N LYS A 182 8.68 17.41 0.20
CA LYS A 182 8.02 18.73 0.18
C LYS A 182 6.51 18.62 0.16
N ASP A 183 5.99 17.73 -0.67
CA ASP A 183 4.57 17.73 -1.05
C ASP A 183 3.75 16.67 -0.30
N GLY A 184 4.40 15.76 0.43
CA GLY A 184 3.75 14.65 1.11
C GLY A 184 3.27 13.61 0.11
N ALA A 185 2.01 13.22 0.19
CA ALA A 185 1.41 12.19 -0.64
C ALA A 185 1.37 12.61 -2.12
N VAL A 186 2.09 11.85 -2.96
CA VAL A 186 2.14 12.01 -4.41
C VAL A 186 1.79 10.66 -5.06
N LEU A 187 0.98 10.69 -6.12
CA LEU A 187 0.81 9.58 -7.04
C LEU A 187 1.73 9.77 -8.23
N ARG A 188 2.50 8.75 -8.61
CA ARG A 188 3.42 8.81 -9.76
C ARG A 188 3.12 7.69 -10.76
N GLU A 189 3.27 7.99 -12.05
CA GLU A 189 3.13 7.04 -13.15
C GLU A 189 4.50 6.70 -13.74
N LEU A 190 4.78 5.40 -13.82
CA LEU A 190 5.95 4.83 -14.46
C LEU A 190 5.49 3.97 -15.64
N TYR A 191 6.23 4.00 -16.74
CA TYR A 191 6.03 3.07 -17.85
C TYR A 191 6.98 1.89 -17.74
N LEU A 192 6.47 0.71 -18.05
CA LEU A 192 7.20 -0.54 -18.14
C LEU A 192 7.18 -1.01 -19.60
N GLU A 193 8.32 -1.46 -20.09
CA GLU A 193 8.46 -2.06 -21.42
C GLU A 193 7.76 -3.43 -21.48
N ALA A 194 7.67 -4.00 -22.69
CA ALA A 194 7.00 -5.29 -22.90
C ALA A 194 7.67 -6.47 -22.15
N ASN A 195 8.95 -6.36 -21.80
CA ASN A 195 9.65 -7.33 -20.95
C ASN A 195 9.43 -7.10 -19.44
N GLY A 196 8.71 -6.04 -19.06
CA GLY A 196 8.42 -5.66 -17.69
C GLY A 196 9.44 -4.70 -17.06
N ASP A 197 10.54 -4.38 -17.73
CA ASP A 197 11.55 -3.45 -17.21
C ASP A 197 11.09 -2.01 -17.30
N ILE A 198 11.75 -1.13 -16.54
CA ILE A 198 11.43 0.29 -16.54
C ILE A 198 11.80 0.88 -17.91
N TYR A 199 10.82 1.52 -18.56
CA TYR A 199 11.06 2.28 -19.77
C TYR A 199 11.90 3.53 -19.43
N GLU A 200 13.09 3.63 -20.02
CA GLU A 200 13.94 4.82 -19.91
C GLU A 200 13.63 5.80 -21.05
N PRO A 201 13.15 7.02 -20.77
CA PRO A 201 12.86 8.00 -21.81
C PRO A 201 14.10 8.34 -22.64
N LYS A 202 13.98 8.29 -23.97
CA LYS A 202 15.05 8.67 -24.89
C LYS A 202 15.13 10.20 -25.00
N GLY A 203 15.85 10.86 -24.10
CA GLY A 203 15.99 12.32 -24.10
C GLY A 203 16.69 12.87 -22.86
N LYS A 204 16.81 14.20 -22.73
CA LYS A 204 17.49 14.83 -21.58
C LYS A 204 16.69 14.83 -20.26
N ASN A 205 15.45 14.34 -20.28
CA ASN A 205 14.55 14.32 -19.12
C ASN A 205 14.27 12.86 -18.74
N HIS A 206 15.07 12.34 -17.81
CA HIS A 206 14.97 10.97 -17.29
C HIS A 206 13.99 10.95 -16.11
N THR A 207 12.68 11.00 -16.35
CA THR A 207 11.71 11.18 -15.24
C THR A 207 10.51 10.24 -15.32
N ILE A 208 9.83 10.13 -14.17
CA ILE A 208 8.43 9.72 -14.01
C ILE A 208 7.55 10.42 -15.07
N GLN A 209 6.58 9.70 -15.62
CA GLN A 209 5.78 10.14 -16.76
C GLN A 209 4.75 11.21 -16.37
N ARG A 210 4.06 10.97 -15.25
CA ARG A 210 3.09 11.90 -14.66
C ARG A 210 3.13 11.82 -13.14
N ASP A 211 2.82 12.93 -12.49
CA ASP A 211 2.72 13.02 -11.04
C ASP A 211 1.49 13.84 -10.63
N LYS A 212 0.95 13.51 -9.46
CA LYS A 212 -0.19 14.21 -8.86
C LYS A 212 0.05 14.36 -7.37
N VAL A 213 0.17 15.61 -6.92
CA VAL A 213 0.18 15.94 -5.49
C VAL A 213 -1.23 15.81 -4.97
N LEU A 214 -1.39 15.08 -3.86
CA LEU A 214 -2.72 14.87 -3.29
C LEU A 214 -3.04 15.83 -2.14
N ASP A 215 -2.10 16.64 -1.64
CA ASP A 215 -2.26 17.48 -0.44
C ASP A 215 -2.62 16.66 0.82
N ALA A 216 -1.89 15.58 1.06
CA ALA A 216 -1.97 14.80 2.29
C ALA A 216 -0.56 14.47 2.81
N PRO A 217 -0.38 14.19 4.10
CA PRO A 217 0.95 13.95 4.65
C PRO A 217 1.63 12.67 4.15
N SER A 218 0.87 11.61 3.86
CA SER A 218 1.41 10.31 3.51
C SER A 218 0.51 9.52 2.57
N SER A 219 1.12 8.66 1.76
CA SER A 219 0.55 7.76 0.78
C SER A 219 0.70 6.31 1.25
N ASN A 220 -0.40 5.55 1.25
CA ASN A 220 -0.39 4.22 1.85
C ASN A 220 -0.76 3.09 0.88
N ALA A 221 -1.68 3.34 -0.06
CA ALA A 221 -2.08 2.35 -1.05
C ALA A 221 -2.57 3.01 -2.34
N VAL A 222 -2.41 2.29 -3.45
CA VAL A 222 -3.01 2.60 -4.74
C VAL A 222 -3.48 1.30 -5.36
N PHE A 223 -4.67 1.29 -5.96
CA PHE A 223 -5.15 0.17 -6.78
C PHE A 223 -6.01 0.68 -7.94
N ARG A 224 -6.09 -0.11 -9.01
CA ARG A 224 -6.94 0.17 -10.17
C ARG A 224 -8.25 -0.62 -10.10
N HIS A 225 -9.34 0.03 -10.49
CA HIS A 225 -10.59 -0.65 -10.79
C HIS A 225 -11.31 0.06 -11.94
N GLY A 226 -11.42 -0.63 -13.08
CA GLY A 226 -11.91 -0.06 -14.33
C GLY A 226 -11.01 1.07 -14.84
N ASP A 227 -11.61 2.17 -15.26
CA ASP A 227 -10.93 3.36 -15.78
C ASP A 227 -10.43 4.32 -14.68
N TYR A 228 -10.35 3.83 -13.44
CA TYR A 228 -10.03 4.67 -12.27
C TYR A 228 -8.95 4.05 -11.40
N LEU A 229 -8.16 4.93 -10.79
CA LEU A 229 -7.31 4.62 -9.64
C LEU A 229 -7.99 5.06 -8.35
N TYR A 230 -7.74 4.30 -7.31
CA TYR A 230 -8.14 4.62 -5.95
C TYR A 230 -6.89 4.72 -5.10
N PHE A 231 -6.72 5.86 -4.45
CA PHE A 231 -5.52 6.21 -3.71
C PHE A 231 -5.87 6.46 -2.25
N ALA A 232 -5.26 5.69 -1.34
CA ALA A 232 -5.42 5.85 0.11
C ALA A 232 -4.32 6.78 0.64
N ALA A 233 -4.74 7.94 1.16
CA ALA A 233 -3.86 8.94 1.73
C ALA A 233 -4.06 9.04 3.26
N GLY A 234 -2.97 8.84 3.99
CA GLY A 234 -2.95 8.83 5.46
C GLY A 234 -2.86 10.21 6.09
N GLY A 235 -2.71 10.22 7.41
CA GLY A 235 -2.66 11.43 8.25
C GLY A 235 -4.01 11.78 8.87
N GLU A 236 -3.97 12.59 9.91
CA GLU A 236 -5.18 13.12 10.57
C GLU A 236 -5.96 14.02 9.62
N GLU A 237 -7.28 13.81 9.54
CA GLU A 237 -8.16 14.73 8.81
C GLU A 237 -8.21 16.06 9.55
N LYS A 238 -7.64 17.10 8.94
CA LYS A 238 -7.66 18.44 9.50
C LYS A 238 -7.60 19.52 8.44
N THR A 239 -8.05 20.70 8.86
CA THR A 239 -7.90 21.93 8.10
C THR A 239 -6.72 22.73 8.64
N ILE A 240 -5.77 23.02 7.77
CA ILE A 240 -4.55 23.78 8.09
C ILE A 240 -4.54 25.13 7.38
N THR A 241 -3.64 26.02 7.80
CA THR A 241 -3.27 27.19 7.02
C THR A 241 -1.94 26.92 6.33
N ASN A 242 -1.92 26.96 5.00
CA ASN A 242 -0.71 26.68 4.23
C ASN A 242 0.30 27.84 4.32
N LYS A 243 1.50 27.67 3.75
CA LYS A 243 2.56 28.70 3.76
C LYS A 243 2.17 30.01 3.06
N LYS A 244 1.12 30.01 2.24
CA LYS A 244 0.55 31.20 1.56
C LYS A 244 -0.53 31.90 2.40
N GLY A 245 -0.88 31.37 3.57
CA GLY A 245 -1.94 31.89 4.43
C GLY A 245 -3.34 31.41 4.04
N GLU A 246 -3.46 30.42 3.16
CA GLU A 246 -4.73 29.90 2.69
C GLU A 246 -5.20 28.74 3.58
N THR A 247 -6.50 28.68 3.84
CA THR A 247 -7.12 27.56 4.56
C THR A 247 -7.30 26.37 3.63
N VAL A 248 -6.69 25.23 3.95
CA VAL A 248 -6.72 24.01 3.14
C VAL A 248 -7.11 22.82 4.03
N THR A 249 -8.09 22.03 3.60
CA THR A 249 -8.42 20.74 4.21
C THR A 249 -7.54 19.68 3.56
N LEU A 250 -6.79 18.95 4.38
CA LEU A 250 -5.97 17.84 3.90
C LEU A 250 -6.84 16.79 3.22
N ASN A 251 -6.33 16.20 2.15
CA ASN A 251 -7.05 15.23 1.34
C ASN A 251 -6.74 13.79 1.78
N THR A 252 -6.87 13.54 3.08
CA THR A 252 -6.77 12.20 3.67
C THR A 252 -7.99 11.36 3.27
N GLY A 253 -7.95 10.04 3.46
CA GLY A 253 -9.02 9.13 3.06
C GLY A 253 -8.74 8.49 1.71
N ILE A 254 -9.77 8.35 0.87
CA ILE A 254 -9.66 7.73 -0.46
C ILE A 254 -9.98 8.75 -1.55
N THR A 255 -9.06 8.90 -2.49
CA THR A 255 -9.24 9.69 -3.71
C THR A 255 -9.42 8.76 -4.90
N LYS A 256 -10.48 8.98 -5.69
CA LYS A 256 -10.70 8.35 -6.99
C LYS A 256 -10.16 9.27 -8.10
N ILE A 257 -9.33 8.73 -8.98
CA ILE A 257 -8.62 9.47 -10.03
C ILE A 257 -8.96 8.84 -11.38
N ASP A 258 -9.36 9.67 -12.35
CA ASP A 258 -9.69 9.24 -13.71
C ASP A 258 -8.40 8.98 -14.52
N LEU A 259 -8.30 7.80 -15.13
CA LEU A 259 -7.10 7.44 -15.88
C LEU A 259 -6.96 8.18 -17.21
N SER A 260 -8.05 8.69 -17.77
CA SER A 260 -8.06 9.36 -19.08
C SER A 260 -7.36 10.73 -19.04
N ASP A 261 -7.52 11.46 -17.94
CA ASP A 261 -7.01 12.83 -17.80
C ASP A 261 -6.29 13.10 -16.46
N PHE A 262 -6.17 12.09 -15.59
CA PHE A 262 -5.54 12.17 -14.27
C PHE A 262 -6.23 13.14 -13.30
N SER A 263 -7.47 13.54 -13.59
CA SER A 263 -8.26 14.40 -12.72
C SER A 263 -8.82 13.63 -11.50
N THR A 264 -9.09 14.36 -10.41
CA THR A 264 -9.81 13.77 -9.27
C THR A 264 -11.29 13.67 -9.61
N ALA A 265 -11.79 12.45 -9.73
CA ALA A 265 -13.20 12.17 -10.02
C ALA A 265 -14.08 12.23 -8.76
N ALA A 266 -13.59 11.70 -7.63
CA ALA A 266 -14.30 11.72 -6.35
C ALA A 266 -13.31 11.62 -5.18
N ARG A 267 -13.77 11.96 -3.97
CA ARG A 267 -12.99 11.82 -2.74
C ARG A 267 -13.91 11.60 -1.55
N VAL A 268 -13.54 10.68 -0.67
CA VAL A 268 -14.09 10.55 0.68
C VAL A 268 -12.96 10.83 1.67
N ARG A 269 -13.23 11.64 2.70
CA ARG A 269 -12.23 12.01 3.71
C ARG A 269 -12.49 11.27 5.02
N PHE A 270 -11.42 10.75 5.59
CA PHE A 270 -11.34 10.21 6.94
C PHE A 270 -9.86 10.21 7.36
N SER A 271 -9.59 9.99 8.64
CA SER A 271 -8.22 10.06 9.16
C SER A 271 -7.48 8.75 8.92
N TYR A 272 -6.16 8.81 8.80
CA TYR A 272 -5.26 7.67 8.82
C TYR A 272 -5.70 6.51 7.90
N ALA A 273 -6.02 6.80 6.64
CA ALA A 273 -6.33 5.76 5.67
C ALA A 273 -5.09 4.87 5.45
N LYS A 274 -5.09 3.67 6.01
CA LYS A 274 -3.93 2.76 6.03
C LYS A 274 -3.84 1.87 4.80
N TYR A 275 -4.97 1.55 4.19
CA TYR A 275 -5.03 0.77 2.96
C TYR A 275 -6.41 0.90 2.32
N ALA A 276 -6.51 0.50 1.06
CA ALA A 276 -7.78 0.33 0.39
C ALA A 276 -7.69 -0.80 -0.64
N ALA A 277 -8.79 -1.52 -0.83
CA ALA A 277 -8.90 -2.58 -1.82
C ALA A 277 -10.32 -2.61 -2.41
N TYR A 278 -10.47 -3.23 -3.57
CA TYR A 278 -11.77 -3.46 -4.19
C TYR A 278 -12.30 -4.85 -3.84
N ALA A 279 -13.52 -4.91 -3.32
CA ALA A 279 -14.25 -6.13 -3.01
C ALA A 279 -15.29 -6.42 -4.11
N SER A 280 -14.91 -7.26 -5.07
CA SER A 280 -15.75 -7.55 -6.25
C SER A 280 -17.04 -8.29 -5.94
N SER A 281 -17.04 -9.11 -4.88
CA SER A 281 -18.20 -9.90 -4.42
C SER A 281 -19.39 -9.04 -3.96
N VAL A 282 -19.09 -7.84 -3.45
CA VAL A 282 -20.07 -6.90 -2.88
C VAL A 282 -20.10 -5.56 -3.62
N ASP A 283 -19.29 -5.39 -4.67
CA ASP A 283 -19.17 -4.17 -5.47
C ASP A 283 -18.86 -2.94 -4.60
N LYS A 284 -17.83 -3.06 -3.76
CA LYS A 284 -17.41 -1.99 -2.82
C LYS A 284 -15.91 -1.73 -2.86
N VAL A 285 -15.55 -0.48 -2.66
CA VAL A 285 -14.20 -0.08 -2.24
C VAL A 285 -14.16 -0.15 -0.71
N VAL A 286 -13.27 -0.98 -0.18
CA VAL A 286 -13.06 -1.14 1.26
C VAL A 286 -11.88 -0.27 1.67
N GLY A 287 -12.14 0.79 2.43
CA GLY A 287 -11.11 1.66 3.01
C GLY A 287 -10.84 1.33 4.46
N PHE A 288 -9.58 1.24 4.87
CA PHE A 288 -9.22 0.99 6.27
C PHE A 288 -8.79 2.29 6.98
N GLU A 289 -9.55 2.72 7.99
CA GLU A 289 -9.24 3.83 8.91
C GLU A 289 -8.53 3.29 10.16
N GLY A 290 -7.23 3.53 10.26
CA GLY A 290 -6.37 3.05 11.36
C GLY A 290 -6.33 3.99 12.56
N VAL A 291 -7.48 4.28 13.17
CA VAL A 291 -7.61 5.04 14.43
C VAL A 291 -7.75 4.09 15.63
N GLU A 292 -7.77 4.62 16.87
CA GLU A 292 -7.90 3.81 18.09
C GLU A 292 -9.09 2.83 18.00
N ALA A 293 -10.27 3.34 17.65
CA ALA A 293 -11.44 2.54 17.26
C ALA A 293 -11.46 2.35 15.74
N ALA A 294 -10.68 1.38 15.25
CA ALA A 294 -10.49 1.13 13.83
C ALA A 294 -11.81 0.87 13.10
N LYS A 295 -11.88 1.33 11.85
CA LYS A 295 -13.07 1.14 11.01
C LYS A 295 -12.73 0.69 9.61
N LEU A 296 -13.70 0.02 8.98
CA LEU A 296 -13.77 -0.14 7.54
C LEU A 296 -14.84 0.79 6.98
N HIS A 297 -14.50 1.50 5.90
CA HIS A 297 -15.41 2.27 5.07
C HIS A 297 -15.81 1.40 3.87
N LEU A 298 -17.08 1.03 3.76
CA LEU A 298 -17.61 0.23 2.65
C LEU A 298 -18.25 1.16 1.61
N LEU A 299 -17.40 1.66 0.72
CA LEU A 299 -17.75 2.69 -0.23
C LEU A 299 -18.26 2.10 -1.54
N SER A 300 -19.26 2.74 -2.16
CA SER A 300 -19.60 2.42 -3.56
C SER A 300 -18.43 2.76 -4.49
N PRO A 301 -18.33 2.19 -5.69
CA PRO A 301 -17.21 2.48 -6.60
C PRO A 301 -17.12 3.96 -7.02
N ASP A 302 -18.20 4.73 -6.94
CA ASP A 302 -18.21 6.18 -7.17
C ASP A 302 -17.87 7.00 -5.91
N LEU A 303 -17.58 6.34 -4.79
CA LEU A 303 -17.31 6.91 -3.46
C LEU A 303 -18.47 7.75 -2.88
N SER A 304 -19.71 7.52 -3.33
CA SER A 304 -20.88 8.31 -2.89
C SER A 304 -21.59 7.77 -1.64
N SER A 305 -21.55 6.45 -1.40
CA SER A 305 -22.05 5.82 -0.17
C SER A 305 -20.91 5.51 0.79
N ASP A 306 -21.14 5.60 2.09
CA ASP A 306 -20.16 5.18 3.11
C ASP A 306 -20.86 4.49 4.28
N ASP A 307 -20.84 3.15 4.27
CA ASP A 307 -21.23 2.34 5.42
C ASP A 307 -19.98 2.09 6.28
N ILE A 308 -19.98 2.63 7.50
CA ILE A 308 -18.85 2.53 8.42
C ILE A 308 -19.05 1.34 9.36
N VAL A 309 -18.07 0.44 9.36
CA VAL A 309 -18.03 -0.76 10.20
C VAL A 309 -16.93 -0.59 11.24
N ASN A 310 -17.29 -0.59 12.53
CA ASN A 310 -16.32 -0.54 13.63
C ASN A 310 -15.78 -1.95 13.88
N ILE A 311 -14.46 -2.11 13.75
CA ILE A 311 -13.78 -3.42 13.81
C ILE A 311 -12.96 -3.62 15.10
N GLY A 312 -13.20 -2.73 16.08
CA GLY A 312 -12.60 -2.74 17.41
C GLY A 312 -11.26 -2.03 17.44
N ASP A 313 -10.44 -2.39 18.44
CA ASP A 313 -9.20 -1.67 18.68
C ASP A 313 -8.16 -1.95 17.60
N TYR A 314 -7.41 -0.90 17.22
CA TYR A 314 -6.21 -0.99 16.39
C TYR A 314 -4.92 -1.12 17.23
N TYR A 315 -5.03 -0.94 18.54
CA TYR A 315 -3.90 -0.96 19.46
C TYR A 315 -4.16 -1.84 20.69
N TYR A 316 -3.14 -2.58 21.13
CA TYR A 316 -3.19 -3.34 22.38
C TYR A 316 -2.44 -2.58 23.49
N PRO A 317 -3.13 -2.04 24.51
CA PRO A 317 -2.49 -1.23 25.57
C PRO A 317 -1.52 -2.00 26.48
N GLY A 318 -1.42 -3.32 26.38
CA GLY A 318 -0.48 -4.15 27.15
C GLY A 318 0.86 -4.45 26.47
N ASN A 319 1.06 -4.13 25.19
CA ASN A 319 2.31 -4.44 24.49
C ASN A 319 3.34 -3.29 24.62
N SER A 320 3.80 -3.03 25.84
CA SER A 320 4.86 -2.03 26.12
C SER A 320 6.28 -2.58 25.96
N ASN A 321 6.43 -3.86 25.61
CA ASN A 321 7.71 -4.57 25.64
C ASN A 321 8.35 -4.77 24.27
N ASN A 322 7.86 -4.10 23.22
CA ASN A 322 8.50 -4.17 21.91
C ASN A 322 9.84 -3.40 21.91
N PRO A 323 11.01 -4.08 21.92
CA PRO A 323 12.30 -3.42 22.15
C PRO A 323 12.88 -2.73 20.88
N GLY A 324 12.15 -2.78 19.75
CA GLY A 324 12.62 -2.27 18.45
C GLY A 324 12.14 -0.85 18.11
N THR A 325 11.33 -0.22 18.96
CA THR A 325 10.68 1.05 18.64
C THR A 325 10.75 1.97 19.86
N SER A 326 11.70 2.93 19.84
CA SER A 326 11.93 3.88 20.94
C SER A 326 10.81 4.89 21.16
N ASP A 327 9.75 4.83 20.36
CA ASP A 327 8.73 5.86 20.27
C ASP A 327 7.42 5.20 20.71
N ASN A 328 6.77 5.77 21.73
CA ASN A 328 5.49 5.30 22.24
C ASN A 328 4.46 5.17 21.10
N HIS A 329 4.26 3.96 20.59
CA HIS A 329 3.28 3.56 19.56
C HIS A 329 1.82 3.65 20.02
N THR A 330 1.49 4.63 20.85
CA THR A 330 0.12 4.90 21.29
C THR A 330 -0.61 5.84 20.34
N THR A 331 0.06 6.46 19.35
CA THR A 331 -0.58 7.32 18.36
C THR A 331 -0.62 6.65 16.96
N PRO A 332 -1.75 6.75 16.22
CA PRO A 332 -1.94 6.17 14.88
C PRO A 332 -0.85 6.47 13.82
N GLU A 333 -0.16 7.60 13.99
CA GLU A 333 0.86 8.10 13.06
C GLU A 333 2.16 7.31 13.08
N TYR A 334 2.49 6.65 14.20
CA TYR A 334 3.67 5.79 14.30
C TYR A 334 3.35 4.32 14.05
N GLN A 335 2.09 3.96 13.81
CA GLN A 335 1.73 2.59 13.47
C GLN A 335 2.20 2.27 12.06
N GLY A 336 2.92 1.15 11.92
CA GLY A 336 3.49 0.67 10.66
C GLY A 336 2.44 0.40 9.58
N LYS A 337 2.84 -0.28 8.52
CA LYS A 337 1.93 -0.68 7.45
C LYS A 337 0.79 -1.53 8.02
N SER A 338 -0.40 -1.41 7.48
CA SER A 338 -1.53 -2.28 7.84
C SER A 338 -2.45 -2.47 6.65
N THR A 339 -2.21 -3.56 5.93
CA THR A 339 -2.94 -3.92 4.72
C THR A 339 -4.28 -4.59 5.01
N ILE A 340 -5.13 -4.62 3.98
CA ILE A 340 -6.29 -5.51 3.93
C ILE A 340 -6.17 -6.45 2.72
N THR A 341 -6.78 -7.62 2.83
CA THR A 341 -7.01 -8.54 1.70
C THR A 341 -8.48 -8.92 1.68
N VAL A 342 -9.08 -8.96 0.49
CA VAL A 342 -10.46 -9.39 0.30
C VAL A 342 -10.48 -10.73 -0.43
N ASP A 343 -11.26 -11.67 0.07
CA ASP A 343 -11.57 -12.94 -0.59
C ASP A 343 -13.04 -13.28 -0.43
N GLY A 344 -13.75 -13.40 -1.56
CA GLY A 344 -15.20 -13.47 -1.56
C GLY A 344 -15.81 -12.36 -0.71
N ASN A 345 -16.66 -12.71 0.26
CA ASN A 345 -17.30 -11.75 1.16
C ASN A 345 -16.44 -11.41 2.39
N LEU A 346 -15.26 -12.00 2.55
CA LEU A 346 -14.41 -11.82 3.71
C LEU A 346 -13.37 -10.74 3.46
N VAL A 347 -13.14 -9.90 4.46
CA VAL A 347 -12.00 -8.98 4.51
C VAL A 347 -11.10 -9.35 5.68
N TYR A 348 -9.83 -9.57 5.37
CA TYR A 348 -8.75 -9.84 6.31
C TYR A 348 -8.06 -8.51 6.60
N VAL A 349 -8.02 -8.10 7.86
CA VAL A 349 -7.52 -6.78 8.28
C VAL A 349 -6.38 -6.95 9.26
N SER A 350 -5.20 -6.48 8.84
CA SER A 350 -4.05 -6.38 9.74
C SER A 350 -4.23 -5.17 10.68
N LEU A 351 -4.13 -5.42 11.99
CA LEU A 351 -4.42 -4.46 13.06
C LEU A 351 -3.17 -4.22 13.92
N GLY A 352 -1.98 -4.27 13.31
CA GLY A 352 -0.72 -3.95 13.99
C GLY A 352 -0.50 -4.82 15.24
N ALA A 353 -0.43 -4.16 16.39
CA ALA A 353 -0.18 -4.79 17.69
C ALA A 353 -1.35 -5.66 18.21
N VAL A 354 -2.54 -5.56 17.61
CA VAL A 354 -3.69 -6.42 17.97
C VAL A 354 -3.61 -7.76 17.25
N GLY A 355 -3.07 -7.80 16.04
CA GLY A 355 -2.98 -9.00 15.21
C GLY A 355 -3.80 -8.89 13.92
N LEU A 356 -4.49 -9.95 13.55
CA LEU A 356 -5.34 -10.05 12.36
C LEU A 356 -6.78 -10.34 12.78
N LYS A 357 -7.75 -9.67 12.14
CA LYS A 357 -9.18 -10.02 12.25
C LYS A 357 -9.79 -10.14 10.86
N VAL A 358 -10.79 -11.00 10.74
CA VAL A 358 -11.51 -11.28 9.49
C VAL A 358 -12.98 -10.96 9.68
N PHE A 359 -13.59 -10.22 8.76
CA PHE A 359 -15.00 -9.80 8.85
C PHE A 359 -15.78 -10.16 7.58
N ASP A 360 -17.08 -10.41 7.72
CA ASP A 360 -18.00 -10.60 6.58
C ASP A 360 -18.58 -9.24 6.15
N LEU A 361 -18.23 -8.83 4.92
CA LEU A 361 -18.66 -7.59 4.28
C LEU A 361 -20.17 -7.55 3.99
N THR A 362 -20.87 -8.68 4.05
CA THR A 362 -22.32 -8.79 3.82
C THR A 362 -23.14 -8.80 5.11
N SER A 363 -22.50 -8.76 6.28
CA SER A 363 -23.17 -8.83 7.58
C SER A 363 -24.20 -7.70 7.78
N GLY A 364 -23.94 -6.51 7.24
CA GLY A 364 -24.76 -5.31 7.46
C GLY A 364 -24.71 -4.79 8.90
N ASP A 365 -23.85 -5.34 9.74
CA ASP A 365 -23.65 -4.90 11.13
C ASP A 365 -22.57 -3.82 11.17
N ALA A 366 -22.85 -2.73 11.91
CA ALA A 366 -21.90 -1.66 12.15
C ALA A 366 -20.85 -2.02 13.22
N ASN A 367 -21.04 -3.11 13.98
CA ASN A 367 -20.12 -3.59 15.02
C ASN A 367 -20.01 -5.13 15.00
N PRO A 368 -19.60 -5.73 13.87
CA PRO A 368 -19.61 -7.18 13.71
C PRO A 368 -18.58 -7.85 14.62
N THR A 369 -18.90 -9.06 15.07
CA THR A 369 -17.89 -9.96 15.63
C THR A 369 -16.99 -10.50 14.50
N PRO A 370 -15.68 -10.64 14.72
CA PRO A 370 -14.81 -11.23 13.71
C PRO A 370 -15.22 -12.68 13.41
N VAL A 371 -15.23 -13.04 12.13
CA VAL A 371 -15.43 -14.40 11.65
C VAL A 371 -14.24 -15.26 12.06
N TYR A 372 -13.03 -14.73 11.83
CA TYR A 372 -11.78 -15.35 12.26
C TYR A 372 -10.81 -14.32 12.84
N GLN A 373 -9.85 -14.79 13.63
CA GLN A 373 -8.83 -13.91 14.22
C GLN A 373 -7.51 -14.63 14.52
N TYR A 374 -6.43 -13.88 14.48
CA TYR A 374 -5.14 -14.23 15.06
C TYR A 374 -4.72 -13.05 15.95
N LEU A 375 -4.76 -13.24 17.27
CA LEU A 375 -4.46 -12.18 18.22
C LEU A 375 -3.02 -12.29 18.73
N LEU A 376 -2.32 -11.16 18.75
CA LEU A 376 -1.00 -11.07 19.37
C LEU A 376 -1.12 -10.99 20.90
N THR A 377 -0.04 -11.35 21.57
CA THR A 377 0.11 -11.28 23.03
C THR A 377 1.29 -10.39 23.39
N GLU A 378 1.45 -10.05 24.67
CA GLU A 378 2.61 -9.29 25.18
C GLU A 378 3.97 -9.99 24.95
N GLN A 379 3.96 -11.25 24.51
CA GLN A 379 5.16 -12.00 24.22
C GLN A 379 5.58 -11.93 22.74
N ASN A 380 4.74 -11.36 21.88
CA ASN A 380 5.05 -11.11 20.48
C ASN A 380 5.93 -9.86 20.35
N LEU A 381 6.97 -9.95 19.52
CA LEU A 381 7.84 -8.82 19.21
C LEU A 381 7.38 -8.09 17.95
N GLY A 382 6.67 -8.79 17.07
CA GLY A 382 6.16 -8.28 15.81
C GLY A 382 4.83 -7.53 15.93
N ASN A 383 4.54 -6.73 14.91
CA ASN A 383 3.22 -6.20 14.61
C ASN A 383 2.74 -6.84 13.31
N VAL A 384 1.45 -7.16 13.21
CA VAL A 384 0.87 -7.65 11.97
C VAL A 384 0.70 -6.48 11.02
N ASN A 385 1.57 -6.42 10.01
CA ASN A 385 1.67 -5.31 9.07
C ASN A 385 0.98 -5.59 7.73
N GLY A 386 0.84 -6.87 7.38
CA GLY A 386 0.18 -7.26 6.16
C GLY A 386 -0.34 -8.69 6.19
N VAL A 387 -1.27 -8.95 5.30
CA VAL A 387 -1.89 -10.25 5.07
C VAL A 387 -2.06 -10.48 3.57
N THR A 388 -2.00 -11.73 3.14
CA THR A 388 -2.43 -12.20 1.81
C THR A 388 -2.89 -13.65 1.94
N LEU A 389 -3.58 -14.14 0.91
CA LEU A 389 -3.88 -15.56 0.76
C LEU A 389 -2.89 -16.20 -0.23
N PHE A 390 -2.61 -17.48 -0.01
CA PHE A 390 -1.78 -18.30 -0.87
C PHE A 390 -2.30 -19.74 -0.82
N ASN A 391 -2.93 -20.21 -1.90
CA ASN A 391 -3.51 -21.56 -1.96
C ASN A 391 -4.39 -21.91 -0.74
N ASP A 392 -5.36 -21.04 -0.43
CA ASP A 392 -6.27 -21.08 0.74
C ASP A 392 -5.61 -20.90 2.12
N ASP A 393 -4.27 -20.91 2.19
CA ASP A 393 -3.53 -20.61 3.40
C ASP A 393 -3.41 -19.08 3.60
N ILE A 394 -3.41 -18.63 4.85
CA ILE A 394 -3.31 -17.23 5.24
C ILE A 394 -1.85 -16.91 5.57
N MET A 395 -1.24 -16.04 4.79
CA MET A 395 0.12 -15.55 5.01
C MET A 395 0.08 -14.23 5.75
N ILE A 396 0.76 -14.13 6.88
CA ILE A 396 0.72 -12.98 7.77
C ILE A 396 2.14 -12.41 7.92
N ALA A 397 2.36 -11.19 7.44
CA ALA A 397 3.58 -10.43 7.67
C ALA A 397 3.56 -9.84 9.09
N ASN A 398 4.24 -10.51 10.02
CA ASN A 398 4.23 -10.20 11.45
C ASN A 398 5.52 -9.48 11.90
N GLY A 399 6.02 -8.55 11.10
CA GLY A 399 7.13 -7.67 11.47
C GLY A 399 8.37 -8.43 11.96
N ALA A 400 8.85 -8.08 13.17
CA ALA A 400 10.02 -8.70 13.81
C ALA A 400 9.86 -10.20 14.14
N ASP A 401 8.63 -10.72 14.17
CA ASP A 401 8.35 -12.15 14.34
C ASP A 401 8.36 -12.92 13.01
N GLY A 402 8.53 -12.22 11.87
CA GLY A 402 8.66 -12.81 10.54
C GLY A 402 7.31 -13.12 9.85
N LEU A 403 7.30 -14.15 9.01
CA LEU A 403 6.10 -14.71 8.39
C LEU A 403 5.41 -15.67 9.36
N VAL A 404 4.09 -15.54 9.50
CA VAL A 404 3.22 -16.55 10.12
C VAL A 404 2.29 -17.14 9.05
N VAL A 405 2.15 -18.46 9.06
CA VAL A 405 1.27 -19.22 8.17
C VAL A 405 0.12 -19.76 9.00
N ALA A 406 -1.11 -19.54 8.55
CA ALA A 406 -2.31 -20.00 9.23
C ALA A 406 -3.35 -20.59 8.26
N SER A 407 -4.29 -21.38 8.79
CA SER A 407 -5.48 -21.85 8.07
C SER A 407 -6.76 -21.48 8.80
N ILE A 408 -7.87 -21.54 8.05
CA ILE A 408 -9.21 -21.44 8.63
C ILE A 408 -9.44 -22.62 9.59
N PRO A 409 -9.92 -22.37 10.83
CA PRO A 409 -10.13 -23.42 11.80
C PRO A 409 -11.30 -24.34 11.45
N ALA A 410 -11.23 -25.60 11.86
CA ALA A 410 -12.37 -26.52 11.72
C ALA A 410 -13.57 -26.11 12.61
N GLN A 411 -13.30 -25.49 13.76
CA GLN A 411 -14.31 -24.95 14.69
C GLN A 411 -13.76 -23.73 15.44
N GLY A 412 -14.65 -22.78 15.75
CA GLY A 412 -14.30 -21.56 16.47
C GLY A 412 -13.82 -20.44 15.54
N THR A 413 -13.28 -19.38 16.13
CA THR A 413 -12.85 -18.16 15.43
C THR A 413 -11.33 -18.03 15.35
N ASP A 414 -10.58 -18.67 16.24
CA ASP A 414 -9.13 -18.50 16.28
C ASP A 414 -8.48 -19.29 15.15
N LEU A 415 -7.68 -18.61 14.32
CA LEU A 415 -6.97 -19.22 13.21
C LEU A 415 -6.01 -20.32 13.68
N GLU A 416 -5.92 -21.38 12.89
CA GLU A 416 -5.02 -22.51 13.15
C GLU A 416 -3.61 -22.16 12.64
N ILE A 417 -2.63 -22.05 13.54
CA ILE A 417 -1.26 -21.70 13.16
C ILE A 417 -0.52 -22.93 12.65
N LEU A 418 -0.11 -22.88 11.38
CA LEU A 418 0.62 -23.93 10.68
C LEU A 418 2.13 -23.82 10.90
N GLY A 419 2.67 -22.60 10.99
CA GLY A 419 4.07 -22.37 11.33
C GLY A 419 4.52 -20.92 11.17
N SER A 420 5.81 -20.67 11.42
CA SER A 420 6.47 -19.41 11.08
C SER A 420 7.83 -19.59 10.42
N TYR A 421 8.23 -18.54 9.72
CA TYR A 421 9.58 -18.34 9.21
C TYR A 421 10.05 -16.94 9.58
N ASN A 422 11.19 -16.81 10.26
CA ASN A 422 11.74 -15.52 10.65
C ASN A 422 13.05 -15.25 9.88
N PRO A 423 12.99 -14.56 8.73
CA PRO A 423 14.19 -14.15 8.00
C PRO A 423 14.92 -13.00 8.72
N ASP A 424 16.11 -12.62 8.20
CA ASP A 424 16.75 -11.38 8.64
C ASP A 424 15.91 -10.18 8.20
N GLY A 425 15.60 -9.29 9.15
CA GLY A 425 14.81 -8.09 8.92
C GLY A 425 13.31 -8.26 9.24
N SER A 426 12.63 -7.12 9.45
CA SER A 426 11.21 -7.10 9.79
C SER A 426 10.36 -7.35 8.56
N VAL A 427 9.54 -8.40 8.57
CA VAL A 427 8.60 -8.72 7.47
C VAL A 427 7.41 -7.76 7.53
N ASN A 428 7.45 -6.73 6.69
CA ASN A 428 6.49 -5.63 6.70
C ASN A 428 5.39 -5.76 5.63
N TYR A 429 5.59 -6.64 4.66
CA TYR A 429 4.59 -6.95 3.64
C TYR A 429 4.81 -8.38 3.11
N VAL A 430 3.74 -9.02 2.67
CA VAL A 430 3.76 -10.33 2.03
C VAL A 430 2.87 -10.31 0.80
N ALA A 431 3.38 -10.80 -0.33
CA ALA A 431 2.63 -11.04 -1.55
C ALA A 431 2.50 -12.55 -1.78
N GLY A 432 1.33 -13.00 -2.22
CA GLY A 432 1.06 -14.38 -2.60
C GLY A 432 0.63 -14.45 -4.06
N THR A 433 1.08 -15.47 -4.77
CA THR A 433 0.59 -15.88 -6.10
C THR A 433 0.21 -17.35 -6.07
N ASP A 434 -0.04 -17.99 -7.20
CA ASP A 434 -0.26 -19.45 -7.22
C ASP A 434 1.02 -20.23 -6.84
N ASN A 435 2.19 -19.68 -7.19
CA ASN A 435 3.47 -20.40 -7.09
C ASN A 435 4.42 -19.84 -6.04
N TYR A 436 4.34 -18.55 -5.75
CA TYR A 436 5.29 -17.83 -4.92
C TYR A 436 4.65 -17.11 -3.74
N ILE A 437 5.40 -17.08 -2.65
CA ILE A 437 5.23 -16.15 -1.53
C ILE A 437 6.44 -15.22 -1.54
N ILE A 438 6.24 -13.91 -1.52
CA ILE A 438 7.34 -12.93 -1.48
C ILE A 438 7.22 -12.09 -0.23
N LEU A 439 8.26 -12.10 0.60
CA LEU A 439 8.34 -11.32 1.83
C LEU A 439 9.16 -10.06 1.59
N ALA A 440 8.60 -8.90 1.92
CA ALA A 440 9.35 -7.65 2.05
C ALA A 440 9.86 -7.51 3.49
N ALA A 441 11.11 -7.89 3.72
CA ALA A 441 11.74 -7.97 5.04
C ALA A 441 12.50 -6.69 5.43
N GLY A 442 11.94 -5.53 5.08
CA GLY A 442 12.53 -4.23 5.36
C GLY A 442 13.96 -4.11 4.83
N THR A 443 14.93 -3.75 5.67
CA THR A 443 16.36 -3.65 5.28
C THR A 443 17.02 -5.01 5.00
N GLY A 444 16.34 -6.11 5.35
CA GLY A 444 16.71 -7.47 4.93
C GLY A 444 16.47 -7.73 3.45
N GLY A 445 15.67 -6.90 2.76
CA GLY A 445 15.38 -7.06 1.34
C GLY A 445 14.20 -8.00 1.09
N LEU A 446 14.32 -8.86 0.08
CA LEU A 446 13.25 -9.76 -0.34
C LEU A 446 13.60 -11.22 -0.14
N TYR A 447 12.63 -11.99 0.33
CA TYR A 447 12.71 -13.45 0.39
C TYR A 447 11.64 -14.02 -0.53
N ILE A 448 12.06 -14.82 -1.51
CA ILE A 448 11.18 -15.48 -2.47
C ILE A 448 11.05 -16.93 -2.04
N LEU A 449 9.83 -17.35 -1.71
CA LEU A 449 9.50 -18.69 -1.25
C LEU A 449 8.49 -19.36 -2.19
N GLN A 450 8.43 -20.69 -2.13
CA GLN A 450 7.44 -21.53 -2.79
C GLN A 450 6.88 -22.56 -1.81
N LYS A 451 5.68 -23.09 -2.09
CA LYS A 451 5.21 -24.31 -1.42
C LYS A 451 5.99 -25.51 -1.98
N GLU A 452 6.41 -26.42 -1.10
CA GLU A 452 7.05 -27.68 -1.53
C GLU A 452 6.05 -28.78 -1.87
#